data_AF-A0A9Y2DAC6-F1
#
_entry.id   AF-A0A9Y2DAC6-F1
#
_cell.length_a   1.000
_cell.length_b   1.000
_cell.length_c   1.000
_cell.angle_alpha   90.00
_cell.angle_beta   90.00
_cell.angle_gamma   90.00
#
_symmetry.space_group_name_H-M   'P 1'
#
loop_
_entity.id
_entity.type
_entity.pdbx_description
1 polymer ?
#
loop_
_entity_poly.entity_id
_entity_poly.type
_entity_poly.pdbx_seq_one_letter_code
_entity_poly.pdbx_strand_id
1 'polypeptide(L)'
;MQDADVFADEEAAGRYYASGVGLIGGVLNTAETGIQRAIAVNSISADSQESAVVRAKWYGRFGRFLGAGATWGFAYYDFKNMAENIRKGNRGLAFLYFLSGAVNTLLGFMSIFVRFFAGWAGLIFMIALGVALLIEAIKDSEAQIWLKHCFYGSEDRWPSVKISDKELQKVLEN
;
A
#
# COMPACT_ATOMS: atom_id res chain seq x y z
N MET A 1 -21.05 -20.36 -12.41
CA MET A 1 -19.84 -19.53 -12.45
C MET A 1 -20.33 -18.10 -12.29
N GLN A 2 -20.44 -17.67 -11.03
CA GLN A 2 -20.66 -16.27 -10.70
C GLN A 2 -19.27 -15.63 -10.61
N ASP A 3 -19.14 -14.45 -11.20
CA ASP A 3 -17.90 -13.69 -11.28
C ASP A 3 -17.32 -13.50 -9.87
N ALA A 4 -16.07 -13.94 -9.67
CA ALA A 4 -15.31 -13.74 -8.44
C ALA A 4 -15.07 -12.24 -8.26
N ASP A 5 -15.77 -11.63 -7.30
CA ASP A 5 -15.72 -10.20 -7.05
C ASP A 5 -14.58 -9.92 -6.06
N VAL A 6 -13.36 -9.87 -6.59
CA VAL A 6 -12.07 -9.62 -5.89
C VAL A 6 -12.07 -8.30 -5.07
N PHE A 7 -13.14 -7.50 -5.16
CA PHE A 7 -13.33 -6.23 -4.49
C PHE A 7 -14.19 -6.28 -3.22
N ALA A 8 -14.71 -7.45 -2.81
CA ALA A 8 -15.54 -7.58 -1.62
C ALA A 8 -14.74 -7.54 -0.29
N ASP A 9 -13.42 -7.68 -0.33
CA ASP A 9 -12.55 -7.47 0.83
C ASP A 9 -12.16 -5.98 0.94
N GLU A 10 -12.61 -5.33 2.01
CA GLU A 10 -12.41 -3.88 2.27
C GLU A 10 -10.91 -3.51 2.29
N GLU A 11 -10.03 -4.47 2.63
CA GLU A 11 -8.58 -4.32 2.53
C GLU A 11 -8.09 -4.37 1.07
N ALA A 12 -8.57 -5.31 0.26
CA ALA A 12 -8.17 -5.44 -1.14
C ALA A 12 -8.62 -4.22 -1.97
N ALA A 13 -9.87 -3.78 -1.78
CA ALA A 13 -10.38 -2.57 -2.40
C ALA A 13 -9.59 -1.33 -1.95
N GLY A 14 -9.35 -1.18 -0.64
CA GLY A 14 -8.56 -0.08 -0.09
C GLY A 14 -7.14 -0.01 -0.65
N ARG A 15 -6.45 -1.16 -0.72
CA ARG A 15 -5.11 -1.27 -1.31
C ARG A 15 -5.11 -0.99 -2.82
N TYR A 16 -6.15 -1.41 -3.54
CA TYR A 16 -6.31 -1.14 -4.98
C TYR A 16 -6.48 0.37 -5.24
N TYR A 17 -7.39 1.04 -4.53
CA TYR A 17 -7.59 2.48 -4.64
C TYR A 17 -6.35 3.27 -4.21
N ALA A 18 -5.71 2.89 -3.10
CA ALA A 18 -4.47 3.51 -2.65
C ALA A 18 -3.35 3.35 -3.69
N SER A 19 -3.25 2.19 -4.34
CA SER A 19 -2.30 1.96 -5.45
C SER A 19 -2.60 2.85 -6.65
N GLY A 20 -3.87 2.98 -7.04
CA GLY A 20 -4.29 3.84 -8.15
C GLY A 20 -4.01 5.32 -7.87
N VAL A 21 -4.36 5.80 -6.68
CA VAL A 21 -4.06 7.16 -6.22
C VAL A 21 -2.56 7.41 -6.15
N GLY A 22 -1.79 6.43 -5.67
CA GLY A 22 -0.33 6.49 -5.62
C GLY A 22 0.31 6.57 -7.01
N LEU A 23 -0.18 5.80 -7.98
CA LEU A 23 0.27 5.84 -9.38
C LEU A 23 0.01 7.20 -10.02
N ILE A 24 -1.21 7.73 -9.88
CA ILE A 24 -1.56 9.06 -10.38
C ILE A 24 -0.66 10.11 -9.73
N GLY A 25 -0.44 10.04 -8.41
CA GLY A 25 0.47 10.92 -7.70
C GLY A 25 1.91 10.85 -8.22
N GLY A 26 2.40 9.64 -8.50
CA GLY A 26 3.73 9.39 -9.07
C GLY A 26 3.90 9.96 -10.47
N VAL A 27 2.89 9.81 -11.34
CA VAL A 27 2.88 10.39 -12.69
C VAL A 27 2.93 11.92 -12.62
N LEU A 28 2.13 12.53 -11.74
CA LEU A 28 2.12 14.00 -11.56
C LEU A 28 3.46 14.54 -11.03
N ASN A 29 4.11 13.84 -10.11
CA ASN A 29 5.46 14.20 -9.63
C ASN A 29 6.52 14.05 -10.72
N THR A 30 6.39 13.02 -11.57
CA THR A 30 7.29 12.82 -12.72
C THR A 30 7.11 13.94 -13.75
N ALA A 31 5.87 14.36 -13.99
CA ALA A 31 5.55 15.51 -14.85
C ALA A 31 6.11 16.82 -14.28
N GLU A 32 5.99 17.09 -12.97
CA GLU A 32 6.66 18.23 -12.31
C GLU A 32 8.17 18.22 -12.61
N THR A 33 8.82 17.09 -12.32
CA THR A 33 10.28 16.95 -12.48
C THR A 33 10.71 17.10 -13.93
N GLY A 34 9.94 16.55 -14.87
CA GLY A 34 10.16 16.67 -16.31
C GLY A 34 10.07 18.12 -16.79
N ILE A 35 9.03 18.85 -16.37
CA ILE A 35 8.86 20.27 -16.71
C ILE A 35 10.00 21.11 -16.10
N GLN A 36 10.37 20.89 -14.84
CA GLN A 36 11.47 21.62 -14.21
C GLN A 36 12.81 21.38 -14.91
N ARG A 37 13.09 20.15 -15.34
CA ARG A 37 14.29 19.82 -16.12
C ARG A 37 14.26 20.46 -17.52
N ALA A 38 13.11 20.44 -18.20
CA ALA A 38 12.93 21.10 -19.50
C ALA A 38 13.19 22.61 -19.43
N ILE A 39 12.74 23.27 -18.36
CA ILE A 39 13.06 24.68 -18.08
C ILE A 39 14.55 24.85 -17.82
N ALA A 40 15.17 23.99 -17.01
CA ALA A 40 16.59 24.09 -16.67
C ALA A 40 17.54 23.94 -17.87
N VAL A 41 17.12 23.22 -18.91
CA VAL A 41 17.88 23.10 -20.18
C VAL A 41 17.45 24.11 -21.25
N ASN A 42 16.64 25.13 -20.90
CA ASN A 42 16.09 26.14 -21.80
C ASN A 42 15.33 25.57 -23.01
N SER A 43 14.73 24.37 -22.90
CA SER A 43 13.94 23.80 -24.00
C SER A 43 12.52 24.36 -24.07
N ILE A 44 12.16 25.29 -23.18
CA ILE A 44 10.87 25.96 -23.09
C ILE A 44 11.09 27.46 -23.32
N SER A 45 10.30 28.07 -24.21
CA SER A 45 10.41 29.50 -24.54
C SER A 45 10.19 30.36 -23.30
N ALA A 46 10.95 31.46 -23.17
CA ALA A 46 10.91 32.36 -22.01
C ALA A 46 9.47 32.80 -21.65
N ASP A 47 8.66 33.10 -22.66
CA ASP A 47 7.26 33.53 -22.52
C ASP A 47 6.35 32.45 -21.92
N SER A 48 6.72 31.17 -22.05
CA SER A 48 5.95 30.04 -21.53
C SER A 48 6.51 29.48 -20.21
N GLN A 49 7.72 29.88 -19.80
CA GLN A 49 8.37 29.39 -18.57
C GLN A 49 7.55 29.70 -17.31
N GLU A 50 6.98 30.91 -17.20
CA GLU A 50 6.23 31.30 -16.00
C GLU A 50 4.99 30.41 -15.80
N SER A 51 4.23 30.18 -16.88
CA SER A 51 3.06 29.28 -16.87
C SER A 51 3.45 27.81 -16.64
N ALA A 52 4.60 27.37 -17.16
CA ALA A 52 5.13 26.03 -16.96
C ALA A 52 5.56 25.80 -15.50
N VAL A 53 6.18 26.79 -14.84
CA VAL A 53 6.53 26.72 -13.41
C VAL A 53 5.28 26.63 -12.54
N VAL A 54 4.24 27.42 -12.83
CA VAL A 54 2.98 27.37 -12.07
C VAL A 54 2.31 26.00 -12.20
N ARG A 55 2.22 25.45 -13.42
CA ARG A 55 1.68 24.10 -13.66
C ARG A 55 2.52 23.02 -12.97
N ALA A 56 3.85 23.11 -13.06
CA ALA A 56 4.75 22.17 -12.39
C ALA A 56 4.56 22.18 -10.86
N LYS A 57 4.48 23.36 -10.24
CA LYS A 57 4.20 23.49 -8.80
C LYS A 57 2.85 22.91 -8.41
N TRP A 58 1.84 23.07 -9.25
CA TRP A 58 0.51 22.50 -9.01
C TRP A 58 0.55 20.96 -9.08
N TYR A 59 1.12 20.40 -10.14
CA TYR A 59 1.31 18.95 -10.28
C TYR A 59 2.13 18.36 -9.14
N GLY A 60 3.20 19.04 -8.74
CA GLY A 60 4.03 18.64 -7.61
C GLY A 60 3.28 18.63 -6.29
N ARG A 61 2.55 19.71 -5.98
CA ARG A 61 1.79 19.77 -4.72
C ARG A 61 0.69 18.70 -4.70
N PHE A 62 -0.07 18.57 -5.77
CA PHE A 62 -1.17 17.60 -5.83
C PHE A 62 -0.65 16.15 -5.82
N GLY A 63 0.39 15.86 -6.61
CA GLY A 63 1.01 14.54 -6.66
C GLY A 63 1.58 14.10 -5.30
N ARG A 64 2.17 15.02 -4.55
CA ARG A 64 2.65 14.78 -3.17
C ARG A 64 1.53 14.48 -2.18
N PHE A 65 0.42 15.20 -2.23
CA PHE A 65 -0.73 14.93 -1.36
C PHE A 65 -1.36 13.57 -1.67
N LEU A 66 -1.49 13.22 -2.95
CA LEU A 66 -1.98 11.89 -3.35
C LEU A 66 -1.03 10.78 -2.91
N GLY A 67 0.29 10.95 -3.11
CA GLY A 67 1.30 9.99 -2.65
C GLY A 67 1.29 9.80 -1.13
N ALA A 68 1.13 10.90 -0.38
CA ALA A 68 0.99 10.84 1.08
C ALA A 68 -0.30 10.13 1.52
N GLY A 69 -1.42 10.44 0.88
CA GLY A 69 -2.69 9.78 1.17
C GLY A 69 -2.64 8.27 0.91
N ALA A 70 -2.06 7.86 -0.22
CA ALA A 70 -1.89 6.45 -0.57
C ALA A 70 -1.07 5.70 0.49
N THR A 71 0.12 6.23 0.81
CA THR A 71 1.05 5.61 1.78
C THR A 71 0.48 5.57 3.20
N TRP A 72 -0.24 6.60 3.65
CA TRP A 72 -0.95 6.55 4.92
C TRP A 72 -2.12 5.57 4.93
N GLY A 73 -2.82 5.41 3.79
CA GLY A 73 -3.82 4.36 3.62
C GLY A 73 -3.20 2.97 3.86
N PHE A 74 -2.08 2.66 3.21
CA PHE A 74 -1.34 1.41 3.46
C PHE A 74 -0.90 1.26 4.91
N ALA A 75 -0.36 2.33 5.51
CA ALA A 75 0.06 2.29 6.91
C ALA A 75 -1.10 1.96 7.86
N TYR A 76 -2.29 2.51 7.61
CA TYR A 76 -3.48 2.20 8.39
C TYR A 76 -3.82 0.70 8.36
N TYR A 77 -3.85 0.10 7.17
CA TYR A 77 -4.11 -1.34 7.02
C TYR A 77 -3.00 -2.19 7.65
N ASP A 78 -1.73 -1.80 7.51
CA ASP A 78 -0.61 -2.52 8.12
C ASP A 78 -0.67 -2.48 9.66
N PHE A 79 -1.02 -1.34 10.27
CA PHE A 79 -1.21 -1.27 11.72
C PHE A 79 -2.44 -2.04 12.21
N LYS A 80 -3.53 -2.09 11.43
CA LYS A 80 -4.69 -2.95 11.72
C LYS A 80 -4.27 -4.43 11.75
N ASN A 81 -3.56 -4.87 10.71
CA ASN A 81 -3.03 -6.23 10.60
C ASN A 81 -2.02 -6.58 11.70
N MET A 82 -1.20 -5.62 12.13
CA MET A 82 -0.33 -5.78 13.30
C MET A 82 -1.15 -6.11 14.56
N ALA A 83 -2.19 -5.33 14.85
CA ALA A 83 -3.02 -5.53 16.05
C ALA A 83 -3.73 -6.90 16.05
N GLU A 84 -4.20 -7.35 14.89
CA GLU A 84 -4.78 -8.69 14.72
C GLU A 84 -3.76 -9.80 14.94
N ASN A 85 -2.55 -9.67 14.39
CA ASN A 85 -1.50 -10.68 14.54
C ASN A 85 -0.94 -10.76 15.97
N ILE A 86 -0.93 -9.65 16.72
CA ILE A 86 -0.62 -9.68 18.17
C ILE A 86 -1.65 -10.54 18.91
N ARG A 87 -2.94 -10.39 18.60
CA ARG A 87 -4.01 -11.18 19.22
C ARG A 87 -3.92 -12.67 18.84
N LYS A 88 -3.51 -12.98 17.61
CA LYS A 88 -3.27 -14.34 17.12
C LYS A 88 -1.96 -14.96 17.64
N GLY A 89 -1.17 -14.24 18.44
CA GLY A 89 0.10 -14.73 18.99
C GLY A 89 1.26 -14.76 18.00
N ASN A 90 1.04 -14.36 16.73
CA ASN A 90 2.07 -14.32 15.69
C ASN A 90 2.91 -13.04 15.80
N ARG A 91 3.82 -13.02 16.78
CA ARG A 91 4.68 -11.86 17.08
C ARG A 91 5.62 -11.50 15.92
N GLY A 92 6.06 -12.48 15.13
CA GLY A 92 6.93 -12.25 13.98
C GLY A 92 6.21 -11.47 12.88
N LEU A 93 5.02 -11.93 12.49
CA LEU A 93 4.22 -11.25 11.47
C LEU A 93 3.72 -9.87 11.95
N ALA A 94 3.37 -9.76 13.24
CA ALA A 94 3.04 -8.47 13.84
C ALA A 94 4.19 -7.45 13.75
N PHE A 95 5.44 -7.88 13.97
CA PHE A 95 6.60 -7.01 13.84
C PHE A 95 6.85 -6.58 12.40
N LEU A 96 6.66 -7.47 11.42
CA LEU A 96 6.76 -7.13 10.01
C LEU A 96 5.69 -6.10 9.59
N TYR A 97 4.44 -6.30 10.01
CA TYR A 97 3.37 -5.33 9.78
C TYR A 97 3.65 -3.99 10.46
N PHE A 98 4.20 -3.98 11.67
CA PHE A 98 4.64 -2.74 12.33
C PHE A 98 5.71 -2.01 11.52
N LEU A 99 6.74 -2.73 11.05
CA LEU A 99 7.79 -2.15 10.22
C LEU A 99 7.23 -1.60 8.92
N SER A 100 6.35 -2.35 8.24
CA SER A 100 5.67 -1.90 7.02
C SER A 100 4.87 -0.63 7.26
N GLY A 101 4.04 -0.60 8.32
CA GLY A 101 3.25 0.57 8.69
C GLY A 101 4.10 1.79 9.03
N ALA A 102 5.20 1.60 9.77
CA ALA A 102 6.14 2.67 10.11
C ALA A 102 6.84 3.23 8.86
N VAL A 103 7.28 2.36 7.93
CA VAL A 103 7.91 2.78 6.68
C VAL A 103 6.92 3.51 5.78
N ASN A 104 5.70 3.00 5.63
CA ASN A 104 4.65 3.66 4.85
C ASN A 104 4.26 5.02 5.45
N THR A 105 4.19 5.13 6.78
CA THR A 105 3.97 6.41 7.48
C THR A 105 5.08 7.41 7.18
N LEU A 106 6.34 6.96 7.22
CA LEU A 106 7.51 7.77 6.90
C LEU A 106 7.50 8.21 5.43
N LEU A 107 7.17 7.33 4.50
CA LEU A 107 7.04 7.65 3.08
C LEU A 107 5.95 8.71 2.83
N GLY A 108 4.83 8.64 3.54
CA GLY A 108 3.78 9.66 3.45
C GLY A 108 4.22 11.00 4.01
N PHE A 109 4.94 11.00 5.14
CA PHE A 109 5.54 12.21 5.69
C PHE A 109 6.57 12.82 4.72
N MET A 110 7.44 11.99 4.13
CA MET A 110 8.45 12.44 3.16
C MET A 110 7.84 12.99 1.87
N SER A 111 6.70 12.45 1.44
CA SER A 111 5.97 12.93 0.26
C SER A 111 5.53 14.40 0.46
N ILE A 112 5.16 14.79 1.68
CA ILE A 112 4.81 16.18 2.01
C ILE A 112 6.07 17.02 2.31
N PHE A 113 7.00 16.48 3.09
CA PHE A 113 8.18 17.19 3.61
C PHE A 113 9.47 16.81 2.87
N VAL A 114 9.49 17.08 1.56
CA VAL A 114 10.53 16.68 0.58
C VAL A 114 11.97 17.03 1.00
N ARG A 115 12.18 18.04 1.85
CA ARG A 115 13.52 18.49 2.26
C ARG A 115 14.21 17.60 3.30
N PHE A 116 13.47 16.81 4.08
CA PHE A 116 14.05 16.16 5.25
C PHE A 116 14.83 14.87 4.92
N PHE A 117 14.61 14.27 3.74
CA PHE A 117 15.23 12.99 3.31
C PHE A 117 15.41 12.84 1.79
N ALA A 118 15.53 13.95 1.05
CA ALA A 118 15.78 13.91 -0.40
C ALA A 118 17.04 13.08 -0.71
N GLY A 119 16.87 11.97 -1.42
CA GLY A 119 17.94 11.01 -1.76
C GLY A 119 17.75 9.60 -1.16
N TRP A 120 17.09 9.49 0.00
CA TRP A 120 16.85 8.19 0.66
C TRP A 120 15.52 7.54 0.29
N ALA A 121 14.61 8.29 -0.34
CA ALA A 121 13.27 7.81 -0.71
C ALA A 121 13.31 6.50 -1.51
N GLY A 122 14.25 6.36 -2.45
CA GLY A 122 14.42 5.14 -3.24
C GLY A 122 14.82 3.93 -2.39
N LEU A 123 15.77 4.11 -1.45
CA LEU A 123 16.17 3.03 -0.55
C LEU A 123 15.02 2.63 0.39
N ILE A 124 14.33 3.61 0.97
CA ILE A 124 13.20 3.38 1.88
C ILE A 124 12.07 2.64 1.15
N PHE A 125 11.78 3.02 -0.11
CA PHE A 125 10.83 2.29 -0.94
C PHE A 125 11.24 0.84 -1.18
N MET A 126 12.52 0.57 -1.48
CA MET A 126 13.02 -0.79 -1.66
C MET A 126 12.92 -1.63 -0.37
N ILE A 127 13.16 -1.02 0.80
CA ILE A 127 12.96 -1.68 2.10
C ILE A 127 11.48 -2.00 2.30
N ALA A 128 10.58 -1.04 2.02
CA ALA A 128 9.13 -1.22 2.11
C ALA A 128 8.66 -2.40 1.26
N LEU A 129 9.13 -2.44 0.00
CA LEU A 129 8.82 -3.51 -0.94
C LEU A 129 9.33 -4.87 -0.44
N GLY A 130 10.57 -4.92 0.06
CA GLY A 130 11.15 -6.15 0.62
C GLY A 130 10.36 -6.69 1.81
N VAL A 131 9.93 -5.80 2.73
CA VAL A 131 9.08 -6.17 3.87
C VAL A 131 7.71 -6.67 3.41
N ALA A 132 7.09 -5.99 2.44
CA ALA A 132 5.80 -6.41 1.90
C ALA A 132 5.87 -7.80 1.26
N LEU A 133 6.92 -8.09 0.49
CA LEU A 133 7.14 -9.41 -0.09
C LEU A 133 7.38 -10.50 0.97
N LEU A 134 8.09 -10.16 2.05
CA LEU A 134 8.29 -11.09 3.17
C LEU A 134 6.99 -11.38 3.91
N ILE A 135 6.14 -10.36 4.14
CA ILE A 135 4.81 -10.54 4.72
C ILE A 135 4.00 -11.48 3.83
N GLU A 136 3.96 -11.24 2.53
CA GLU A 136 3.19 -12.05 1.59
C GLU A 136 3.69 -13.51 1.53
N ALA A 137 5.00 -13.72 1.65
CA ALA A 137 5.58 -15.06 1.67
C ALA A 137 5.28 -15.86 2.96
N ILE A 138 5.00 -15.18 4.07
CA ILE A 138 4.77 -15.80 5.39
C ILE A 138 3.28 -15.83 5.77
N LYS A 139 2.49 -14.90 5.25
CA LYS A 139 1.06 -14.80 5.51
C LYS A 139 0.35 -16.03 4.92
N ASP A 140 -0.40 -16.73 5.75
CA ASP A 140 -1.28 -17.80 5.27
C ASP A 140 -2.41 -17.21 4.42
N SER A 141 -2.70 -17.86 3.28
CA SER A 141 -3.87 -17.51 2.49
C SER A 141 -5.17 -17.87 3.23
N GLU A 142 -6.30 -17.24 2.89
CA GLU A 142 -7.58 -17.59 3.50
C GLU A 142 -7.92 -19.08 3.32
N ALA A 143 -7.58 -19.65 2.16
CA ALA A 143 -7.71 -21.08 1.90
C ALA A 143 -6.84 -21.93 2.83
N GLN A 144 -5.61 -21.51 3.10
CA GLN A 144 -4.73 -22.19 4.04
C GLN A 144 -5.25 -22.08 5.48
N ILE A 145 -5.74 -20.91 5.90
CA ILE A 145 -6.36 -20.71 7.21
C ILE A 145 -7.58 -21.64 7.34
N TRP A 146 -8.44 -21.68 6.33
CA TRP A 146 -9.60 -22.55 6.33
C TRP A 146 -9.20 -24.04 6.41
N LEU A 147 -8.21 -24.47 5.63
CA LEU A 147 -7.69 -25.84 5.66
C LEU A 147 -7.06 -26.20 7.02
N LYS A 148 -6.41 -25.26 7.70
CA LYS A 148 -5.82 -25.49 9.04
C LYS A 148 -6.87 -25.71 10.12
N HIS A 149 -8.07 -25.11 9.98
CA HIS A 149 -9.19 -25.23 10.92
C HIS A 149 -10.27 -26.23 10.48
N CYS A 150 -10.12 -26.86 9.32
CA CYS A 150 -11.06 -27.86 8.82
C CYS A 150 -10.92 -29.19 9.58
N PHE A 151 -11.79 -30.17 9.28
CA PHE A 151 -11.79 -31.45 10.00
C PHE A 151 -10.44 -32.19 9.97
N TYR A 152 -9.67 -32.01 8.88
CA TYR A 152 -8.35 -32.59 8.65
C TYR A 152 -7.19 -31.64 8.98
N GLY A 153 -7.51 -30.46 9.52
CA GLY A 153 -6.56 -29.41 9.85
C GLY A 153 -5.71 -29.72 11.07
N SER A 154 -4.66 -28.93 11.26
CA SER A 154 -3.70 -29.07 12.36
C SER A 154 -3.99 -28.14 13.55
N GLU A 155 -4.94 -27.20 13.40
CA GLU A 155 -5.31 -26.24 14.44
C GLU A 155 -6.69 -26.53 15.03
N ASP A 156 -7.08 -25.74 16.05
CA ASP A 156 -8.38 -25.85 16.70
C ASP A 156 -9.51 -25.71 15.69
N ARG A 157 -10.44 -26.68 15.68
CA ARG A 157 -11.51 -26.69 14.68
C ARG A 157 -12.42 -25.48 14.81
N TRP A 158 -13.04 -25.10 13.69
CA TRP A 158 -14.13 -24.15 13.72
C TRP A 158 -15.21 -24.58 14.75
N PRO A 159 -15.72 -23.66 15.58
CA PRO A 159 -16.65 -24.00 16.67
C PRO A 159 -17.95 -24.66 16.20
N SER A 160 -18.31 -24.47 14.93
CA SER A 160 -19.45 -25.16 14.31
C SER A 160 -19.27 -25.29 12.80
N VAL A 161 -19.97 -26.26 12.20
CA VAL A 161 -20.02 -26.46 10.75
C VAL A 161 -20.54 -25.21 10.04
N LYS A 162 -21.51 -24.50 10.62
CA LYS A 162 -22.03 -23.23 10.05
C LYS A 162 -20.96 -22.14 9.94
N ILE A 163 -20.03 -22.07 10.90
CA ILE A 163 -18.92 -21.13 10.85
C ILE A 163 -17.89 -21.60 9.82
N SER A 164 -17.57 -22.89 9.81
CA SER A 164 -16.69 -23.49 8.81
C SER A 164 -17.19 -23.27 7.38
N ASP A 165 -18.48 -23.42 7.12
CA ASP A 165 -19.08 -23.19 5.80
C ASP A 165 -19.09 -21.71 5.43
N LYS A 166 -19.28 -20.81 6.39
CA LYS A 166 -19.19 -19.36 6.16
C LYS A 166 -17.76 -18.94 5.80
N GLU A 167 -16.77 -19.46 6.51
CA GLU A 167 -15.36 -19.20 6.19
C GLU A 167 -14.94 -19.91 4.88
N LEU A 168 -15.53 -21.08 4.56
CA LEU A 168 -15.34 -21.74 3.26
C LEU A 168 -15.94 -20.90 2.13
N GLN A 169 -17.12 -20.34 2.33
CA GLN A 169 -17.75 -19.45 1.35
C GLN A 169 -16.87 -18.24 1.07
N LYS A 170 -16.27 -17.61 2.08
CA LYS A 170 -15.28 -16.55 1.85
C LYS A 170 -14.12 -17.01 0.98
N VAL A 171 -13.60 -18.22 1.22
CA VAL A 171 -12.51 -18.80 0.43
C VAL A 171 -12.92 -19.13 -1.01
N LEU A 172 -14.18 -19.51 -1.24
CA LEU A 172 -14.70 -19.92 -2.56
C LEU A 172 -15.29 -18.76 -3.37
N GLU A 173 -15.71 -17.68 -2.70
CA GLU A 173 -16.22 -16.44 -3.29
C GLU A 173 -15.08 -15.44 -3.61
N ASN A 174 -13.88 -15.66 -3.03
CA ASN A 174 -12.60 -15.05 -3.41
C ASN A 174 -11.90 -15.82 -4.54
#